data_AF-A0A9N9SMT0-F1
#
_entry.id   AF-A0A9N9SMT0-F1
#
_cell.length_a   1.000
_cell.length_b   1.000
_cell.length_c   1.000
_cell.angle_alpha   90.00
_cell.angle_beta   90.00
_cell.angle_gamma   90.00
#
_symmetry.space_group_name_H-M   'P 1'
#
loop_
_entity.id
_entity.type
_entity.pdbx_description
1 polymer ?
#
loop_
_entity_poly.entity_id
_entity_poly.type
_entity_poly.pdbx_seq_one_letter_code
_entity_poly.pdbx_strand_id
1 'polypeptide(L)'
;MFCPVVVGLFLIFGVSALTEEEQEMMNGLHAECISQTGCSEDLISKVRAGDFAEDNKLKCYMKCIFEELGVIGDDGKIDVPGLLEILPEDIRSTARPIFEKCGTVAGSDGCDSMFQTHKCYYAESPQGLSEEMQELADMLHATCVEETGAKEDDIYNARNGVFADDVNFKCYIKCIMAQMACIDDDGIIDEEATIAVLPEEYRARSAPIIKKCGTVKGSSPCENAWLTHKCYQHEASDEYFLV
;
A
#
# COMPACT_ATOMS: atom_id res chain seq x y z
N MET A 1 -1.07 7.40 20.50
CA MET A 1 -1.74 6.13 20.17
C MET A 1 -2.67 6.46 19.03
N PHE A 2 -2.14 6.47 17.82
CA PHE A 2 -2.75 7.08 16.64
C PHE A 2 -3.40 5.97 15.80
N CYS A 3 -4.70 6.11 15.52
CA CYS A 3 -5.49 5.11 14.80
C CYS A 3 -5.14 5.16 13.30
N PRO A 4 -4.60 4.08 12.70
CA PRO A 4 -4.06 4.11 11.33
C PRO A 4 -5.14 4.08 10.23
N VAL A 5 -6.36 4.58 10.47
CA VAL A 5 -7.49 4.41 9.53
C VAL A 5 -7.93 5.70 8.78
N VAL A 6 -7.50 6.87 9.24
CA VAL A 6 -8.06 8.20 8.90
C VAL A 6 -8.00 8.69 7.43
N VAL A 7 -7.46 7.97 6.45
CA VAL A 7 -6.87 8.62 5.27
C VAL A 7 -7.16 7.87 3.97
N GLY A 8 -8.45 7.74 3.63
CA GLY A 8 -8.98 7.12 2.40
C GLY A 8 -8.84 7.98 1.13
N LEU A 9 -8.88 9.29 1.28
CA LEU A 9 -8.73 10.25 0.17
C LEU A 9 -7.26 10.68 -0.05
N PHE A 10 -6.37 10.15 0.78
CA PHE A 10 -4.94 10.42 0.88
C PHE A 10 -4.19 9.09 1.13
N LEU A 11 -4.71 7.98 0.58
CA LEU A 11 -4.13 6.63 0.78
C LEU A 11 -2.71 6.46 0.23
N ILE A 12 -2.13 7.50 -0.38
CA ILE A 12 -0.85 7.47 -1.08
C ILE A 12 0.12 8.60 -0.67
N PHE A 13 -0.32 9.62 0.08
CA PHE A 13 0.57 10.72 0.48
C PHE A 13 0.64 10.75 1.99
N GLY A 14 1.84 10.49 2.54
CA GLY A 14 2.09 10.26 3.95
C GLY A 14 1.41 11.25 4.89
N VAL A 15 0.89 10.73 6.01
CA VAL A 15 0.02 11.40 7.00
C VAL A 15 0.73 12.53 7.78
N SER A 16 1.99 12.85 7.49
CA SER A 16 2.79 13.81 8.24
C SER A 16 2.48 15.30 7.94
N ALA A 17 1.53 15.60 7.06
CA ALA A 17 1.30 16.97 6.55
C ALA A 17 -0.11 17.58 6.79
N LEU A 18 -1.03 16.91 7.51
CA LEU A 18 -2.40 17.42 7.70
C LEU A 18 -2.54 18.30 8.95
N THR A 19 -3.25 19.41 8.82
CA THR A 19 -3.69 20.28 9.91
C THR A 19 -4.69 19.56 10.83
N GLU A 20 -4.86 20.05 12.06
CA GLU A 20 -5.83 19.46 13.01
C GLU A 20 -7.27 19.50 12.47
N GLU A 21 -7.64 20.57 11.75
CA GLU A 21 -8.96 20.74 11.14
C GLU A 21 -9.22 19.71 10.03
N GLU A 22 -8.23 19.47 9.16
CA GLU A 22 -8.33 18.44 8.11
C GLU A 22 -8.44 17.03 8.72
N GLN A 23 -7.70 16.76 9.81
CA GLN A 23 -7.80 15.49 10.52
C GLN A 23 -9.18 15.29 11.15
N GLU A 24 -9.76 16.31 11.77
CA GLU A 24 -11.12 16.22 12.33
C GLU A 24 -12.17 15.96 11.24
N MET A 25 -12.08 16.65 10.11
CA MET A 25 -12.98 16.41 8.96
C MET A 25 -12.86 14.95 8.47
N MET A 26 -11.64 14.46 8.28
CA MET A 26 -11.40 13.10 7.81
C MET A 26 -11.86 12.04 8.81
N ASN A 27 -11.66 12.27 10.12
CA ASN A 27 -12.17 11.39 11.17
C ASN A 27 -13.70 11.34 11.18
N GLY A 28 -14.35 12.49 10.97
CA GLY A 28 -15.80 12.57 10.85
C GLY A 28 -16.34 11.75 9.68
N LEU A 29 -15.77 11.96 8.48
CA LEU A 29 -16.12 11.20 7.27
C LEU A 29 -15.94 9.70 7.46
N HIS A 30 -14.81 9.31 8.03
CA HIS A 30 -14.48 7.91 8.28
C HIS A 30 -15.50 7.26 9.23
N ALA A 31 -15.80 7.90 10.37
CA ALA A 31 -16.74 7.39 11.36
C ALA A 31 -18.17 7.29 10.80
N GLU A 32 -18.59 8.29 10.03
CA GLU A 32 -19.90 8.32 9.38
C GLU A 32 -20.01 7.17 8.36
N CYS A 33 -19.02 7.02 7.48
CA CYS A 33 -19.06 5.96 6.45
C CYS A 33 -18.91 4.55 7.03
N ILE A 34 -18.19 4.35 8.14
CA ILE A 34 -18.24 3.08 8.88
C ILE A 34 -19.64 2.83 9.42
N SER A 35 -20.27 3.84 10.04
CA SER A 35 -21.62 3.73 10.59
C SER A 35 -22.65 3.36 9.52
N GLN A 36 -22.57 3.98 8.35
CA GLN A 36 -23.50 3.74 7.24
C GLN A 36 -23.31 2.38 6.57
N THR A 37 -22.06 1.92 6.40
CA THR A 37 -21.75 0.74 5.57
C THR A 37 -21.47 -0.52 6.38
N GLY A 38 -21.08 -0.36 7.63
CA GLY A 38 -20.60 -1.44 8.49
C GLY A 38 -19.29 -2.08 8.00
N CYS A 39 -18.51 -1.36 7.18
CA CYS A 39 -17.18 -1.80 6.77
C CYS A 39 -16.27 -1.96 7.99
N SER A 40 -15.46 -3.02 8.00
CA SER A 40 -14.51 -3.24 9.09
C SER A 40 -13.25 -2.41 8.91
N GLU A 41 -12.68 -1.96 10.02
CA GLU A 41 -11.40 -1.26 10.08
C GLU A 41 -10.26 -2.03 9.38
N ASP A 42 -10.23 -3.36 9.52
CA ASP A 42 -9.22 -4.23 8.91
C ASP A 42 -9.21 -4.15 7.38
N LEU A 43 -10.40 -4.20 6.75
CA LEU A 43 -10.53 -4.06 5.30
C LEU A 43 -10.06 -2.67 4.83
N ILE A 44 -10.34 -1.62 5.60
CA ILE A 44 -9.95 -0.24 5.24
C ILE A 44 -8.44 -0.06 5.39
N SER A 45 -7.82 -0.63 6.43
CA SER A 45 -6.38 -0.54 6.66
C SER A 45 -5.56 -1.34 5.63
N LYS A 46 -6.14 -2.39 5.05
CA LYS A 46 -5.53 -3.21 3.98
C LYS A 46 -5.42 -2.49 2.65
N VAL A 47 -6.39 -1.64 2.30
CA VAL A 47 -6.38 -0.86 1.04
C VAL A 47 -5.14 0.04 0.92
N ARG A 48 -4.64 0.60 2.03
CA ARG A 48 -3.39 1.40 2.04
C ARG A 48 -2.19 0.62 1.54
N ALA A 49 -2.20 -0.69 1.76
CA ALA A 49 -1.12 -1.58 1.37
C ALA A 49 -1.37 -2.22 0.00
N GLY A 50 -2.33 -1.69 -0.77
CA GLY A 50 -2.72 -2.22 -2.09
C GLY A 50 -3.58 -3.48 -2.04
N ASP A 51 -4.02 -3.92 -0.85
CA ASP A 51 -4.89 -5.09 -0.72
C ASP A 51 -6.36 -4.65 -0.84
N PHE A 52 -6.92 -4.89 -2.03
CA PHE A 52 -8.29 -4.56 -2.39
C PHE A 52 -9.18 -5.81 -2.33
N ALA A 53 -9.61 -6.17 -1.13
CA ALA A 53 -10.56 -7.27 -0.93
C ALA A 53 -11.89 -7.01 -1.66
N GLU A 54 -12.41 -8.04 -2.35
CA GLU A 54 -13.70 -8.03 -3.03
C GLU A 54 -14.88 -8.11 -2.03
N ASP A 55 -15.05 -7.06 -1.22
CA ASP A 55 -16.09 -6.93 -0.20
C ASP A 55 -17.04 -5.75 -0.48
N ASN A 56 -18.34 -6.01 -0.57
CA ASN A 56 -19.32 -4.99 -0.91
C ASN A 56 -19.40 -3.83 0.10
N LYS A 57 -19.11 -4.07 1.39
CA LYS A 57 -19.12 -2.99 2.39
C LYS A 57 -17.92 -2.07 2.20
N LEU A 58 -16.75 -2.63 1.85
CA LEU A 58 -15.58 -1.85 1.49
C LEU A 58 -15.83 -1.00 0.24
N LYS A 59 -16.42 -1.59 -0.81
CA LYS A 59 -16.80 -0.87 -2.04
C LYS A 59 -17.73 0.31 -1.75
N CYS A 60 -18.78 0.06 -0.95
CA CYS A 60 -19.73 1.11 -0.61
C CYS A 60 -19.16 2.13 0.39
N TYR A 61 -18.21 1.75 1.24
CA TYR A 61 -17.48 2.67 2.10
C TYR A 61 -16.68 3.69 1.27
N MET A 62 -15.98 3.24 0.23
CA MET A 62 -15.28 4.12 -0.71
C MET A 62 -16.23 5.09 -1.41
N LYS A 63 -17.40 4.62 -1.83
CA LYS A 63 -18.45 5.48 -2.41
C LYS A 63 -18.96 6.52 -1.42
N CYS A 64 -19.27 6.10 -0.19
CA CYS A 64 -19.76 6.99 0.86
C CYS A 64 -18.82 8.20 1.07
N ILE A 65 -17.50 7.98 1.12
CA ILE A 65 -16.54 9.08 1.29
C ILE A 65 -16.71 10.15 0.21
N PHE A 66 -16.81 9.75 -1.06
CA PHE A 66 -16.93 10.68 -2.19
C PHE A 66 -18.31 11.36 -2.22
N GLU A 67 -19.35 10.68 -1.74
CA GLU A 67 -20.69 11.28 -1.59
C GLU A 67 -20.72 12.32 -0.48
N GLU A 68 -20.16 12.02 0.69
CA GLU A 68 -20.11 12.93 1.85
C GLU A 68 -19.23 14.15 1.58
N LEU A 69 -18.22 14.01 0.72
CA LEU A 69 -17.42 15.12 0.20
C LEU A 69 -18.15 15.96 -0.87
N GLY A 70 -19.31 15.49 -1.35
CA GLY A 70 -20.10 16.18 -2.37
C GLY A 70 -19.44 16.24 -3.75
N VAL A 71 -18.51 15.32 -4.04
CA VAL A 71 -17.76 15.29 -5.30
C VAL A 71 -18.30 14.29 -6.31
N ILE A 72 -19.42 13.62 -6.01
CA ILE A 72 -20.14 12.81 -7.00
C ILE A 72 -21.25 13.66 -7.59
N GLY A 73 -21.15 13.94 -8.89
CA GLY A 73 -22.16 14.66 -9.65
C GLY A 73 -23.43 13.83 -9.88
N ASP A 74 -24.47 14.49 -10.36
CA ASP A 74 -25.79 13.87 -10.64
C ASP A 74 -25.71 12.73 -11.68
N ASP A 75 -24.68 12.70 -12.52
CA ASP A 75 -24.44 11.64 -13.49
C ASP A 75 -23.67 10.44 -12.90
N GLY A 76 -23.42 10.46 -11.59
CA GLY A 76 -22.73 9.41 -10.83
C GLY A 76 -21.22 9.43 -11.01
N LYS A 77 -20.64 10.47 -11.63
CA LYS A 77 -19.20 10.61 -11.82
C LYS A 77 -18.58 11.56 -10.82
N ILE A 78 -17.30 11.34 -10.58
CA ILE A 78 -16.47 12.20 -9.74
C ILE A 78 -16.22 13.51 -10.47
N ASP A 79 -16.59 14.61 -9.84
CA ASP A 79 -16.17 15.96 -10.17
C ASP A 79 -14.69 16.12 -9.80
N VAL A 80 -13.81 15.73 -10.73
CA VAL A 80 -12.35 15.83 -10.53
C VAL A 80 -11.89 17.25 -10.18
N PRO A 81 -12.38 18.32 -10.85
CA PRO A 81 -12.14 19.69 -10.41
C PRO A 81 -12.51 19.94 -8.93
N GLY A 82 -13.74 19.61 -8.52
CA GLY A 82 -14.20 19.77 -7.15
C GLY A 82 -13.37 18.96 -6.14
N LEU A 83 -13.01 17.73 -6.50
CA LEU A 83 -12.14 16.87 -5.69
C LEU A 83 -10.74 17.49 -5.49
N LEU A 84 -10.16 18.08 -6.54
CA LEU A 84 -8.86 18.76 -6.42
C LEU A 84 -8.93 20.03 -5.57
N GLU A 85 -10.09 20.70 -5.49
CA GLU A 85 -10.28 21.87 -4.64
C GLU A 85 -10.36 21.54 -3.15
N ILE A 86 -10.72 20.30 -2.80
CA ILE A 86 -10.74 19.81 -1.42
C ILE A 86 -9.32 19.48 -0.93
N LEU A 87 -8.43 19.08 -1.82
CA LEU A 87 -7.07 18.72 -1.44
C LEU A 87 -6.24 19.93 -1.00
N PRO A 88 -5.29 19.77 -0.06
CA PRO A 88 -4.28 20.77 0.24
C PRO A 88 -3.39 21.07 -0.97
N GLU A 89 -2.88 22.30 -1.05
CA GLU A 89 -2.17 22.80 -2.23
C GLU A 89 -0.93 21.96 -2.60
N ASP A 90 -0.22 21.46 -1.60
CA ASP A 90 0.97 20.63 -1.74
C ASP A 90 0.67 19.25 -2.34
N ILE A 91 -0.51 18.67 -2.08
CA ILE A 91 -0.93 17.37 -2.67
C ILE A 91 -1.54 17.54 -4.05
N ARG A 92 -2.22 18.66 -4.34
CA ARG A 92 -2.91 18.88 -5.64
C ARG A 92 -2.03 18.61 -6.84
N SER A 93 -0.75 19.01 -6.77
CA SER A 93 0.18 18.84 -7.89
C SER A 93 0.43 17.37 -8.23
N THR A 94 0.49 16.51 -7.20
CA THR A 94 0.74 15.08 -7.36
C THR A 94 -0.54 14.29 -7.62
N ALA A 95 -1.66 14.69 -7.01
CA ALA A 95 -2.96 14.03 -7.20
C ALA A 95 -3.62 14.36 -8.56
N ARG A 96 -3.41 15.57 -9.09
CA ARG A 96 -4.00 16.01 -10.37
C ARG A 96 -3.79 15.03 -11.52
N PRO A 97 -2.56 14.64 -11.90
CA PRO A 97 -2.37 13.72 -13.03
C PRO A 97 -3.07 12.38 -12.81
N ILE A 98 -3.13 11.89 -11.56
CA ILE A 98 -3.81 10.64 -11.19
C ILE A 98 -5.32 10.77 -11.37
N PHE A 99 -5.93 11.81 -10.79
CA PHE A 99 -7.37 12.01 -10.84
C PHE A 99 -7.86 12.32 -12.26
N GLU A 100 -7.10 13.11 -13.03
CA GLU A 100 -7.42 13.39 -14.43
C GLU A 100 -7.30 12.14 -15.31
N LYS A 101 -6.30 11.27 -15.05
CA LYS A 101 -6.12 10.01 -15.78
C LYS A 101 -7.22 8.99 -15.48
N CYS A 102 -7.54 8.81 -14.21
CA CYS A 102 -8.49 7.79 -13.78
C CYS A 102 -9.96 8.23 -13.92
N GLY A 103 -10.26 9.51 -13.67
CA GLY A 103 -11.62 10.03 -13.69
C GLY A 103 -12.57 9.20 -12.82
N THR A 104 -13.64 8.68 -13.43
CA THR A 104 -14.51 7.65 -12.84
C THR A 104 -14.41 6.39 -13.68
N VAL A 105 -13.97 5.31 -13.06
CA VAL A 105 -13.89 3.98 -13.67
C VAL A 105 -15.24 3.29 -13.52
N ALA A 106 -15.77 2.75 -14.61
CA ALA A 106 -17.06 2.08 -14.61
C ALA A 106 -16.98 0.74 -13.88
N GLY A 107 -17.94 0.49 -12.99
CA GLY A 107 -18.20 -0.79 -12.35
C GLY A 107 -19.61 -1.29 -12.62
N SER A 108 -19.94 -2.42 -11.99
CA SER A 108 -21.27 -3.05 -12.06
C SER A 108 -22.39 -2.24 -11.39
N ASP A 109 -22.05 -1.47 -10.36
CA ASP A 109 -22.91 -0.50 -9.70
C ASP A 109 -22.08 0.71 -9.21
N GLY A 110 -22.70 1.63 -8.46
CA GLY A 110 -22.01 2.81 -7.94
C GLY A 110 -20.90 2.46 -6.93
N CYS A 111 -21.10 1.48 -6.06
CA CYS A 111 -20.08 1.06 -5.09
C CYS A 111 -18.89 0.44 -5.82
N ASP A 112 -19.16 -0.44 -6.78
CA ASP A 112 -18.13 -1.07 -7.60
C ASP A 112 -17.40 -0.05 -8.48
N SER A 113 -18.08 0.95 -9.03
CA SER A 113 -17.43 2.04 -9.79
C SER A 113 -16.43 2.81 -8.93
N MET A 114 -16.79 3.11 -7.68
CA MET A 114 -15.88 3.80 -6.76
C MET A 114 -14.71 2.90 -6.34
N PHE A 115 -14.95 1.61 -6.19
CA PHE A 115 -13.89 0.63 -5.92
C PHE A 115 -12.89 0.53 -7.07
N GLN A 116 -13.36 0.37 -8.32
CA GLN A 116 -12.47 0.36 -9.49
C GLN A 116 -11.73 1.70 -9.66
N THR A 117 -12.38 2.81 -9.32
CA THR A 117 -11.75 4.13 -9.37
C THR A 117 -10.62 4.25 -8.34
N HIS A 118 -10.81 3.76 -7.11
CA HIS A 118 -9.74 3.74 -6.11
C HIS A 118 -8.59 2.82 -6.50
N LYS A 119 -8.87 1.67 -7.12
CA LYS A 119 -7.83 0.79 -7.67
C LYS A 119 -6.98 1.51 -8.72
N CYS A 120 -7.62 2.29 -9.61
CA CYS A 120 -6.90 3.12 -10.57
C CYS A 120 -6.06 4.19 -9.87
N TYR A 121 -6.62 4.91 -8.89
CA TYR A 121 -5.86 5.91 -8.14
C TYR A 121 -4.63 5.31 -7.47
N TYR A 122 -4.77 4.13 -6.85
CA TYR A 122 -3.65 3.42 -6.26
C TYR A 122 -2.61 3.03 -7.32
N ALA A 123 -3.00 2.40 -8.42
CA ALA A 123 -2.08 1.96 -9.48
C ALA A 123 -1.28 3.11 -10.11
N GLU A 124 -1.89 4.29 -10.25
CA GLU A 124 -1.26 5.48 -10.84
C GLU A 124 -0.43 6.31 -9.86
N SER A 125 -0.46 5.92 -8.59
CA SER A 125 0.21 6.64 -7.54
C SER A 125 1.67 6.24 -7.40
N PRO A 126 2.52 7.08 -6.77
CA PRO A 126 3.90 6.70 -6.45
C PRO A 126 4.04 5.50 -5.50
N GLN A 127 2.94 4.92 -4.99
CA GLN A 127 2.93 3.71 -4.17
C GLN A 127 2.26 2.53 -4.90
N GLY A 128 1.66 2.76 -6.06
CA GLY A 128 1.03 1.75 -6.89
C GLY A 128 2.02 0.91 -7.66
N LEU A 129 1.79 -0.39 -7.71
CA LEU A 129 2.42 -1.26 -8.71
C LEU A 129 1.65 -1.15 -10.03
N SER A 130 2.36 -1.27 -11.16
CA SER A 130 1.68 -1.50 -12.45
C SER A 130 0.88 -2.80 -12.41
N GLU A 131 -0.13 -2.97 -13.26
CA GLU A 131 -0.94 -4.22 -13.30
C GLU A 131 -0.05 -5.47 -13.41
N GLU A 132 0.96 -5.44 -14.28
CA GLU A 132 1.92 -6.55 -14.44
C GLU A 132 2.74 -6.81 -13.17
N MET A 133 3.18 -5.74 -12.48
CA MET A 133 3.92 -5.86 -11.23
C MET A 133 3.01 -6.33 -10.09
N GLN A 134 1.74 -5.96 -10.10
CA GLN A 134 0.76 -6.41 -9.12
C GLN A 134 0.46 -7.90 -9.30
N GLU A 135 0.24 -8.38 -10.53
CA GLU A 135 0.06 -9.81 -10.81
C GLU A 135 1.27 -10.63 -10.35
N LEU A 136 2.49 -10.10 -10.58
CA LEU A 136 3.71 -10.72 -10.09
C LEU A 136 3.77 -10.73 -8.55
N ALA A 137 3.45 -9.60 -7.90
CA ALA A 137 3.41 -9.51 -6.44
C ALA A 137 2.42 -10.51 -5.83
N ASP A 138 1.20 -10.60 -6.38
CA ASP A 138 0.16 -11.54 -5.93
C ASP A 138 0.62 -13.00 -6.10
N MET A 139 1.27 -13.31 -7.22
CA MET A 139 1.83 -14.65 -7.46
C MET A 139 2.93 -15.01 -6.46
N LEU A 140 3.88 -14.10 -6.23
CA LEU A 140 4.97 -14.28 -5.27
C LEU A 140 4.43 -14.45 -3.85
N HIS A 141 3.49 -13.59 -3.47
CA HIS A 141 2.83 -13.63 -2.18
C HIS A 141 2.14 -14.98 -1.96
N ALA A 142 1.25 -15.38 -2.87
CA ALA A 142 0.50 -16.63 -2.76
C ALA A 142 1.44 -17.85 -2.67
N THR A 143 2.46 -17.90 -3.53
CA THR A 143 3.45 -18.99 -3.55
C THR A 143 4.19 -19.06 -2.21
N CYS A 144 4.71 -17.93 -1.72
CA CYS A 144 5.51 -17.93 -0.50
C CYS A 144 4.67 -18.13 0.76
N VAL A 145 3.40 -17.70 0.80
CA VAL A 145 2.47 -18.07 1.88
C VAL A 145 2.23 -19.59 1.88
N GLU A 146 1.98 -20.19 0.72
CA GLU A 146 1.77 -21.64 0.60
C GLU A 146 3.01 -22.45 1.03
N GLU A 147 4.20 -22.05 0.60
CA GLU A 147 5.45 -22.76 0.90
C GLU A 147 5.86 -22.65 2.38
N THR A 148 5.62 -21.50 3.00
CA THR A 148 6.15 -21.21 4.34
C THR A 148 5.11 -21.33 5.45
N GLY A 149 3.83 -21.22 5.12
CA GLY A 149 2.76 -21.12 6.12
C GLY A 149 2.86 -19.84 6.97
N ALA A 150 3.39 -18.75 6.41
CA ALA A 150 3.40 -17.45 7.06
C ALA A 150 1.97 -16.94 7.26
N LYS A 151 1.77 -16.17 8.34
CA LYS A 151 0.47 -15.57 8.64
C LYS A 151 0.36 -14.22 7.94
N GLU A 152 -0.78 -13.98 7.32
CA GLU A 152 -1.11 -12.70 6.66
C GLU A 152 -0.88 -11.51 7.59
N ASP A 153 -1.29 -11.63 8.85
CA ASP A 153 -1.12 -10.57 9.84
C ASP A 153 0.36 -10.19 10.04
N ASP A 154 1.29 -11.16 10.04
CA ASP A 154 2.71 -10.89 10.23
C ASP A 154 3.31 -10.17 9.00
N ILE A 155 2.85 -10.51 7.79
CA ILE A 155 3.25 -9.87 6.53
C ILE A 155 2.73 -8.43 6.47
N TYR A 156 1.43 -8.24 6.74
CA TYR A 156 0.80 -6.92 6.78
C TYR A 156 1.43 -6.00 7.83
N ASN A 157 1.69 -6.52 9.02
CA ASN A 157 2.29 -5.76 10.12
C ASN A 157 3.70 -5.28 9.77
N ALA A 158 4.46 -6.07 9.01
CA ALA A 158 5.82 -5.69 8.60
C ALA A 158 5.85 -4.47 7.67
N ARG A 159 4.85 -4.31 6.79
CA ARG A 159 4.68 -3.08 5.97
C ARG A 159 4.52 -1.83 6.83
N ASN A 160 4.03 -1.99 8.05
CA ASN A 160 3.86 -0.93 9.04
C ASN A 160 5.01 -0.85 10.06
N GLY A 161 6.14 -1.52 9.80
CA GLY A 161 7.31 -1.52 10.67
C GLY A 161 7.25 -2.47 11.86
N VAL A 162 6.22 -3.31 11.94
CA VAL A 162 6.06 -4.29 13.02
C VAL A 162 6.49 -5.66 12.51
N PHE A 163 7.73 -6.05 12.79
CA PHE A 163 8.29 -7.32 12.35
C PHE A 163 8.14 -8.40 13.43
N ALA A 164 7.27 -9.36 13.18
CA ALA A 164 7.10 -10.53 14.04
C ALA A 164 8.38 -11.39 14.07
N ASP A 165 8.69 -11.93 15.25
CA ASP A 165 9.75 -12.92 15.43
C ASP A 165 9.18 -14.34 15.25
N ASP A 166 8.75 -14.63 14.03
CA ASP A 166 8.14 -15.91 13.62
C ASP A 166 8.97 -16.54 12.49
N VAL A 167 9.24 -17.84 12.60
CA VAL A 167 10.12 -18.54 11.65
C VAL A 167 9.51 -18.63 10.25
N ASN A 168 8.19 -18.79 10.14
CA ASN A 168 7.52 -18.86 8.84
C ASN A 168 7.54 -17.49 8.17
N PHE A 169 7.28 -16.42 8.91
CA PHE A 169 7.40 -15.06 8.39
C PHE A 169 8.82 -14.69 7.97
N LYS A 170 9.85 -15.06 8.75
CA LYS A 170 11.26 -14.88 8.35
C LYS A 170 11.56 -15.59 7.03
N CYS A 171 11.07 -16.82 6.88
CA CYS A 171 11.29 -17.61 5.67
C CYS A 171 10.43 -17.14 4.49
N TYR A 172 9.28 -16.51 4.73
CA TYR A 172 8.47 -15.85 3.70
C TYR A 172 9.26 -14.74 3.00
N ILE A 173 9.94 -13.88 3.77
CA ILE A 173 10.82 -12.84 3.20
C ILE A 173 11.93 -13.48 2.36
N LYS A 174 12.61 -14.52 2.89
CA LYS A 174 13.64 -15.25 2.12
C LYS A 174 13.08 -15.85 0.84
N CYS A 175 11.88 -16.43 0.89
CA CYS A 175 11.21 -17.01 -0.27
C CYS A 175 11.01 -15.97 -1.37
N ILE A 176 10.45 -14.80 -1.06
CA ILE A 176 10.26 -13.71 -2.05
C ILE A 176 11.60 -13.31 -2.67
N MET A 177 12.61 -13.07 -1.83
CA MET A 177 13.93 -12.68 -2.31
C MET A 177 14.54 -13.76 -3.21
N ALA A 178 14.32 -15.04 -2.91
CA ALA A 178 14.84 -16.15 -3.71
C ALA A 178 14.10 -16.29 -5.05
N GLN A 179 12.77 -16.13 -5.07
CA GLN A 179 11.97 -16.13 -6.30
C GLN A 179 12.40 -14.99 -7.25
N MET A 180 12.84 -13.87 -6.69
CA MET A 180 13.38 -12.72 -7.44
C MET A 180 14.89 -12.81 -7.68
N ALA A 181 15.54 -13.93 -7.34
CA ALA A 181 16.99 -14.15 -7.46
C ALA A 181 17.85 -13.06 -6.76
N CYS A 182 17.32 -12.47 -5.69
CA CYS A 182 17.97 -11.42 -4.88
C CYS A 182 18.72 -11.98 -3.67
N ILE A 183 18.56 -13.26 -3.34
CA ILE A 183 19.25 -13.92 -2.23
C ILE A 183 19.65 -15.34 -2.63
N ASP A 184 20.80 -15.81 -2.16
CA ASP A 184 21.23 -17.19 -2.32
C ASP A 184 20.72 -18.11 -1.20
N ASP A 185 21.05 -19.40 -1.28
CA ASP A 185 20.62 -20.40 -0.29
C ASP A 185 21.31 -20.27 1.07
N ASP A 186 22.47 -19.63 1.12
CA ASP A 186 23.18 -19.29 2.36
C ASP A 186 22.60 -18.01 3.01
N GLY A 187 21.61 -17.38 2.37
CA GLY A 187 20.97 -16.17 2.84
C GLY A 187 21.82 -14.93 2.64
N ILE A 188 22.70 -14.92 1.64
CA ILE A 188 23.47 -13.75 1.23
C ILE A 188 22.69 -13.02 0.13
N ILE A 189 22.43 -11.75 0.38
CA ILE A 189 21.67 -10.88 -0.51
C ILE A 189 22.58 -10.34 -1.60
N ASP A 190 22.17 -10.51 -2.84
CA ASP A 190 22.77 -9.87 -4.00
C ASP A 190 22.21 -8.45 -4.13
N GLU A 191 23.00 -7.48 -3.66
CA GLU A 191 22.63 -6.06 -3.66
C GLU A 191 22.34 -5.53 -5.07
N GLU A 192 23.12 -5.97 -6.07
CA GLU A 192 22.96 -5.48 -7.44
C GLU A 192 21.74 -6.11 -8.11
N ALA A 193 21.46 -7.39 -7.88
CA ALA A 193 20.22 -8.03 -8.31
C ALA A 193 19.00 -7.38 -7.63
N THR A 194 19.09 -7.10 -6.32
CA THR A 194 18.03 -6.43 -5.56
C THR A 194 17.74 -5.03 -6.13
N ILE A 195 18.75 -4.26 -6.50
CA ILE A 195 18.56 -2.95 -7.17
C ILE A 195 17.95 -3.13 -8.56
N ALA A 196 18.38 -4.15 -9.31
CA ALA A 196 17.94 -4.36 -10.68
C ALA A 196 16.44 -4.72 -10.79
N VAL A 197 15.89 -5.46 -9.84
CA VAL A 197 14.47 -5.84 -9.82
C VAL A 197 13.53 -4.69 -9.47
N LEU A 198 14.04 -3.60 -8.87
CA LEU A 198 13.22 -2.42 -8.57
C LEU A 198 12.82 -1.67 -9.86
N PRO A 199 11.63 -1.04 -9.88
CA PRO A 199 11.26 -0.13 -10.95
C PRO A 199 12.30 1.01 -11.07
N GLU A 200 12.55 1.47 -12.31
CA GLU A 200 13.71 2.32 -12.62
C GLU A 200 13.77 3.61 -11.79
N GLU A 201 12.62 4.18 -11.50
CA GLU A 201 12.43 5.40 -10.71
C GLU A 201 12.74 5.26 -9.21
N TYR A 202 12.83 4.04 -8.69
CA TYR A 202 13.23 3.78 -7.29
C TYR A 202 14.71 3.39 -7.19
N ARG A 203 15.34 2.88 -8.26
CA ARG A 203 16.72 2.39 -8.21
C ARG A 203 17.70 3.41 -7.62
N ALA A 204 17.64 4.66 -8.06
CA ALA A 204 18.59 5.69 -7.63
C ALA A 204 18.48 6.04 -6.13
N ARG A 205 17.26 6.03 -5.58
CA ARG A 205 17.01 6.36 -4.16
C ARG A 205 17.19 5.15 -3.25
N SER A 206 16.82 3.95 -3.71
CA SER A 206 16.90 2.72 -2.91
C SER A 206 18.30 2.10 -2.93
N ALA A 207 19.09 2.29 -4.00
CA ALA A 207 20.46 1.76 -4.08
C ALA A 207 21.37 2.11 -2.89
N PRO A 208 21.48 3.37 -2.41
CA PRO A 208 22.30 3.67 -1.25
C PRO A 208 21.82 2.96 0.03
N ILE A 209 20.51 2.75 0.18
CA ILE A 209 19.94 2.04 1.34
C ILE A 209 20.26 0.55 1.26
N ILE A 210 20.05 -0.06 0.09
CA ILE A 210 20.34 -1.48 -0.17
C ILE A 210 21.82 -1.77 0.11
N LYS A 211 22.72 -0.94 -0.42
CA LYS A 211 24.17 -1.06 -0.21
C LYS A 211 24.60 -0.79 1.23
N LYS A 212 23.93 0.13 1.91
CA LYS A 212 24.20 0.44 3.33
C LYS A 212 23.84 -0.74 4.23
N CYS A 213 22.70 -1.37 3.99
CA CYS A 213 22.25 -2.51 4.80
C CYS A 213 23.01 -3.80 4.45
N GLY A 214 23.23 -4.07 3.15
CA GLY A 214 23.80 -5.32 2.67
C GLY A 214 23.09 -6.55 3.27
N THR A 215 23.85 -7.62 3.50
CA THR A 215 23.36 -8.76 4.28
C THR A 215 23.57 -8.55 5.77
N VAL A 216 22.49 -8.39 6.54
CA VAL A 216 22.54 -8.36 8.00
C VAL A 216 22.50 -9.79 8.52
N LYS A 217 23.61 -10.28 9.07
CA LYS A 217 23.76 -11.69 9.45
C LYS A 217 23.01 -12.03 10.75
N GLY A 218 22.12 -13.01 10.66
CA GLY A 218 21.43 -13.66 11.76
C GLY A 218 21.87 -15.11 11.98
N SER A 219 21.01 -15.91 12.60
CA SER A 219 21.29 -17.33 12.91
C SER A 219 20.97 -18.30 11.77
N SER A 220 20.27 -17.84 10.72
CA SER A 220 19.85 -18.67 9.59
C SER A 220 19.66 -17.83 8.32
N PRO A 221 19.59 -18.44 7.12
CA PRO A 221 19.28 -17.72 5.89
C PRO A 221 17.97 -16.93 5.94
N CYS A 222 16.92 -17.48 6.55
CA CYS A 222 15.65 -16.77 6.76
C CYS A 222 15.81 -15.55 7.66
N GLU A 223 16.64 -15.68 8.71
CA GLU A 223 16.88 -14.55 9.61
C GLU A 223 17.75 -13.46 8.98
N ASN A 224 18.66 -13.81 8.06
CA ASN A 224 19.39 -12.80 7.27
C ASN A 224 18.43 -11.94 6.46
N ALA A 225 17.50 -12.57 5.72
CA ALA A 225 16.49 -11.86 4.93
C ALA A 225 15.64 -10.93 5.81
N TRP A 226 15.16 -11.44 6.94
CA TRP A 226 14.35 -10.67 7.89
C TRP A 226 15.11 -9.49 8.51
N LEU A 227 16.34 -9.70 8.98
CA LEU A 227 17.16 -8.62 9.55
C LEU A 227 17.51 -7.55 8.51
N THR A 228 17.79 -7.94 7.27
CA THR A 228 18.03 -6.98 6.19
C THR A 228 16.76 -6.19 5.86
N HIS A 229 15.58 -6.82 5.76
CA HIS A 229 14.33 -6.10 5.54
C HIS A 229 13.98 -5.14 6.69
N LYS A 230 14.29 -5.49 7.94
CA LYS A 230 14.20 -4.55 9.07
C LYS A 230 15.13 -3.35 8.90
N CYS A 231 16.33 -3.55 8.35
CA CYS A 231 17.23 -2.46 8.02
C CYS A 231 16.65 -1.56 6.93
N TYR A 232 16.11 -2.12 5.84
CA TYR A 232 15.44 -1.34 4.79
C TYR A 232 14.29 -0.50 5.34
N GLN A 233 13.42 -1.10 6.16
CA GLN A 233 12.30 -0.40 6.77
C GLN A 233 12.75 0.71 7.73
N HIS A 234 13.81 0.48 8.52
CA HIS A 234 14.34 1.50 9.42
C HIS A 234 14.98 2.68 8.66
N GLU A 235 15.64 2.41 7.55
CA GLU A 235 16.33 3.43 6.74
C GLU A 235 15.39 4.23 5.84
N ALA A 236 14.29 3.62 5.37
CA ALA A 236 13.29 4.28 4.54
C ALA A 236 11.89 3.70 4.77
N SER A 237 11.27 4.05 5.91
CA SER A 237 9.94 3.56 6.27
C SER A 237 8.87 3.87 5.22
N ASP A 238 8.97 5.04 4.60
CA ASP A 238 7.97 5.56 3.65
C ASP A 238 8.12 4.96 2.25
N GLU A 239 9.23 4.26 1.99
CA GLU A 239 9.50 3.56 0.72
C GLU A 239 9.57 2.03 0.90
N TYR A 240 9.43 1.55 2.14
CA TYR A 240 9.54 0.12 2.42
C TYR A 240 8.31 -0.61 1.90
N PHE A 241 8.57 -1.66 1.12
CA PHE A 241 7.55 -2.50 0.52
C PHE A 241 7.88 -3.97 0.73
N LEU A 242 6.84 -4.76 0.96
CA LEU A 242 6.87 -6.22 1.02
C LEU A 242 5.58 -6.70 0.35
N VAL A 243 5.68 -7.63 -0.62
CA VAL A 243 4.52 -8.18 -1.34
C VAL A 243 3.61 -8.97 -0.43
#